data_AF-A0A088EWN9-F1
#
_entry.id   AF-A0A088EWN9-F1
#
_cell.length_a   1.000
_cell.length_b   1.000
_cell.length_c   1.000
_cell.angle_alpha   90.00
_cell.angle_beta   90.00
_cell.angle_gamma   90.00
#
_symmetry.space_group_name_H-M   'P 1'
#
loop_
_entity.id
_entity.type
_entity.pdbx_description
1 polymer ?
#
loop_
_entity_poly.entity_id
_entity_poly.type
_entity_poly.pdbx_seq_one_letter_code
_entity_poly.pdbx_strand_id
1 'polypeptide(L)'
;MRVYNYLFYKSYQLAVRSKNFDDMPALGGIIFVVVCIMFNIFTISFVLEGFGVIYISFKKEYKYPFALVLVLLILMYYFLNGRYKNIVKEYENRERELGKGIHPIFVIIVYYIISFGLMLLAGLFKNGDWIFS
;
A
#
# COMPACT_ATOMS: atom_id res chain seq x y z
N MET A 1 -6.13 -10.45 -0.26
CA MET A 1 -6.17 -9.06 0.28
C MET A 1 -6.05 -8.94 1.80
N ARG A 2 -5.90 -10.01 2.60
CA ARG A 2 -5.76 -9.90 4.08
C ARG A 2 -4.58 -9.02 4.52
N VAL A 3 -3.47 -9.05 3.78
CA VAL A 3 -2.27 -8.23 4.01
C VAL A 3 -2.60 -6.73 3.90
N TYR A 4 -3.19 -6.28 2.79
CA TYR A 4 -3.59 -4.88 2.61
C TYR A 4 -4.78 -4.47 3.50
N ASN A 5 -5.68 -5.38 3.85
CA ASN A 5 -6.76 -5.09 4.80
C ASN A 5 -6.19 -4.83 6.20
N TYR A 6 -5.15 -5.56 6.62
CA TYR A 6 -4.48 -5.31 7.89
C TYR A 6 -3.70 -3.99 7.88
N LEU A 7 -2.97 -3.71 6.79
CA LEU A 7 -2.30 -2.42 6.61
C LEU A 7 -3.32 -1.26 6.63
N PHE A 8 -4.45 -1.41 5.95
CA PHE A 8 -5.56 -0.46 5.98
C PHE A 8 -6.04 -0.21 7.41
N TYR A 9 -6.31 -1.29 8.16
CA TYR A 9 -6.78 -1.18 9.54
C TYR A 9 -5.77 -0.46 10.45
N LYS A 10 -4.47 -0.76 10.33
CA LYS A 10 -3.42 -0.07 11.10
C LYS A 10 -3.29 1.40 10.71
N SER A 11 -3.37 1.69 9.43
CA SER A 11 -3.40 3.06 8.91
C SER A 11 -4.63 3.82 9.42
N TYR A 12 -5.79 3.16 9.46
CA TYR A 12 -7.04 3.70 9.98
C TYR A 12 -6.93 4.00 11.48
N GLN A 13 -6.38 3.08 12.28
CA GLN A 13 -6.13 3.33 13.71
C GLN A 13 -5.23 4.55 13.93
N LEU A 14 -4.20 4.74 13.11
CA LEU A 14 -3.32 5.91 13.19
C LEU A 14 -4.06 7.20 12.82
N ALA A 15 -4.86 7.16 11.75
CA ALA A 15 -5.66 8.29 11.31
C ALA A 15 -6.64 8.77 12.39
N VAL A 16 -7.39 7.84 12.98
CA VAL A 16 -8.33 8.13 14.09
C VAL A 16 -7.59 8.69 15.32
N ARG A 17 -6.43 8.11 15.69
CA ARG A 17 -5.62 8.63 16.81
C ARG A 17 -5.10 10.05 16.58
N SER A 18 -4.79 10.38 15.32
CA SER A 18 -4.26 11.70 14.95
C SER A 18 -5.31 12.81 14.89
N LYS A 19 -6.60 12.46 14.86
CA LYS A 19 -7.73 13.38 14.60
C LYS A 19 -7.68 14.15 13.27
N ASN A 20 -6.72 13.84 12.40
CA ASN A 20 -6.57 14.53 11.10
C ASN A 20 -7.66 14.14 10.08
N PHE A 21 -8.43 13.08 10.34
CA PHE A 21 -9.42 12.54 9.41
C PHE A 21 -10.74 12.19 10.11
N ASP A 22 -11.16 12.97 11.11
CA ASP A 22 -12.36 12.66 11.91
C ASP A 22 -13.63 12.50 11.04
N ASP A 23 -13.78 13.32 10.00
CA ASP A 23 -14.94 13.25 9.08
C ASP A 23 -14.88 12.06 8.12
N MET A 24 -13.68 11.60 7.76
CA MET A 24 -13.50 10.51 6.78
C MET A 24 -12.26 9.65 7.09
N PRO A 25 -12.28 8.84 8.16
CA PRO A 25 -11.09 8.10 8.61
C PRO A 25 -10.62 7.03 7.63
N ALA A 26 -11.50 6.60 6.71
CA ALA A 26 -11.17 5.71 5.61
C ALA A 26 -10.12 6.31 4.66
N LEU A 27 -10.09 7.64 4.48
CA LEU A 27 -9.04 8.31 3.70
C LEU A 27 -7.67 8.10 4.35
N GLY A 28 -7.56 8.34 5.66
CA GLY A 28 -6.34 8.07 6.40
C GLY A 28 -5.93 6.59 6.36
N GLY A 29 -6.91 5.69 6.35
CA GLY A 29 -6.70 4.25 6.17
C GLY A 29 -6.07 3.86 4.84
N ILE A 30 -6.38 4.55 3.74
CA ILE A 30 -5.85 4.19 2.42
C ILE A 30 -4.47 4.80 2.11
N ILE A 31 -4.04 5.87 2.77
CA ILE A 31 -2.81 6.61 2.42
C ILE A 31 -1.60 5.66 2.29
N PHE A 32 -1.34 4.87 3.33
CA PHE A 32 -0.21 3.94 3.33
C PHE A 32 -0.44 2.72 2.42
N VAL A 33 -1.70 2.34 2.21
CA VAL A 33 -2.07 1.26 1.28
C VAL A 33 -1.76 1.65 -0.15
N VAL A 34 -2.11 2.88 -0.56
CA VAL A 34 -1.86 3.41 -1.91
C VAL A 34 -0.37 3.40 -2.22
N VAL A 35 0.46 3.92 -1.33
CA VAL A 35 1.92 3.98 -1.53
C VAL A 35 2.53 2.58 -1.59
N CYS A 36 2.08 1.68 -0.72
CA CYS A 36 2.54 0.28 -0.72
C CYS A 36 2.16 -0.44 -2.03
N ILE A 37 0.93 -0.26 -2.50
CA ILE A 37 0.49 -0.79 -3.80
C ILE A 37 1.30 -0.16 -4.93
N MET A 38 1.57 1.14 -4.88
CA MET A 38 2.37 1.85 -5.88
C MET A 38 3.79 1.27 -5.98
N PHE A 39 4.46 1.01 -4.86
CA PHE A 39 5.77 0.33 -4.86
C PHE A 39 5.66 -1.04 -5.52
N ASN A 40 4.65 -1.84 -5.16
CA ASN A 40 4.49 -3.18 -5.73
C ASN A 40 4.15 -3.17 -7.23
N ILE A 41 3.40 -2.16 -7.72
CA ILE A 41 3.17 -1.96 -9.16
C ILE A 41 4.50 -1.67 -9.88
N PHE A 42 5.34 -0.79 -9.32
CA PHE A 42 6.65 -0.49 -9.89
C PHE A 42 7.60 -1.69 -9.83
N THR A 43 7.61 -2.45 -8.74
CA THR A 43 8.36 -3.71 -8.62
C THR A 43 8.02 -4.65 -9.77
N ILE A 44 6.72 -4.91 -10.01
CA ILE A 44 6.28 -5.79 -11.10
C ILE A 44 6.70 -5.22 -12.46
N SER A 45 6.54 -3.91 -12.66
CA SER A 45 6.90 -3.25 -13.92
C SER A 45 8.39 -3.38 -14.22
N PHE A 46 9.25 -3.13 -13.23
CA PHE A 46 10.71 -3.26 -13.38
C PHE A 46 11.15 -4.69 -13.64
N VAL A 47 10.55 -5.68 -12.96
CA VAL A 47 10.84 -7.10 -13.24
C VAL A 47 10.48 -7.47 -14.68
N LEU A 48 9.29 -7.07 -15.15
CA LEU A 48 8.85 -7.37 -16.52
C LEU A 48 9.71 -6.68 -17.57
N GLU A 49 10.16 -5.45 -17.30
CA GLU A 49 11.12 -4.75 -18.15
C GLU A 49 12.50 -5.43 -18.15
N GLY A 50 12.99 -5.88 -17.00
CA GLY A 50 14.26 -6.61 -16.89
C GLY A 50 14.25 -7.95 -17.65
N PHE A 51 13.09 -8.61 -17.74
CA PHE A 51 12.91 -9.79 -18.60
C PHE A 51 12.73 -9.47 -20.09
N GLY A 52 12.64 -8.20 -20.47
CA GLY A 52 12.39 -7.78 -21.85
C GLY A 52 10.97 -8.08 -22.37
N VAL A 53 10.02 -8.37 -21.47
CA VAL A 53 8.62 -8.70 -21.84
C VAL A 53 7.85 -7.45 -22.25
N ILE A 54 8.09 -6.34 -21.56
CA ILE A 54 7.45 -5.05 -21.80
C ILE A 54 8.47 -3.93 -21.73
N TYR A 55 8.18 -2.80 -22.38
CA TYR A 55 8.95 -1.58 -22.24
C TYR A 55 8.03 -0.45 -21.81
N ILE A 56 7.94 -0.19 -20.50
CA ILE A 56 7.10 0.87 -19.95
C ILE A 56 7.94 2.14 -19.80
N SER A 57 7.70 3.13 -20.66
CA SER A 57 8.24 4.48 -20.45
C SER A 57 7.27 5.30 -19.60
N PHE A 58 7.48 5.34 -18.29
CA PHE A 58 6.66 6.14 -17.39
C PHE A 58 7.01 7.63 -17.52
N LYS A 59 6.39 8.32 -18.48
CA LYS A 59 6.63 9.74 -18.72
C LYS A 59 6.20 10.59 -17.52
N LYS A 60 6.97 11.66 -17.26
CA LYS A 60 6.74 12.59 -16.14
C LYS A 60 5.33 13.21 -16.15
N GLU A 61 4.76 13.43 -17.33
CA GLU A 61 3.41 13.97 -17.54
C GLU A 61 2.30 13.10 -16.93
N TYR A 62 2.50 11.78 -16.84
CA TYR A 62 1.50 10.85 -16.29
C TYR A 62 1.62 10.62 -14.78
N LYS A 63 2.60 11.23 -14.11
CA LYS A 63 2.85 11.03 -12.67
C LYS A 63 1.62 11.35 -11.81
N TYR A 64 1.06 12.55 -11.99
CA TYR A 64 -0.08 13.00 -11.20
C TYR A 64 -1.40 12.30 -11.60
N PRO A 65 -1.73 12.16 -12.91
CA PRO A 65 -2.90 11.39 -13.32
C PRO A 65 -2.89 9.95 -12.80
N PHE A 66 -1.75 9.26 -12.88
CA PHE A 66 -1.63 7.90 -12.36
C PHE A 66 -1.88 7.82 -10.85
N ALA A 67 -1.23 8.69 -10.07
CA ALA A 67 -1.41 8.71 -8.63
C ALA A 67 -2.87 9.00 -8.23
N LEU A 68 -3.51 9.95 -8.91
CA LEU A 68 -4.92 10.29 -8.68
C LEU A 68 -5.85 9.10 -8.99
N VAL A 69 -5.68 8.48 -10.16
CA VAL A 69 -6.47 7.31 -10.56
C VAL A 69 -6.27 6.16 -9.57
N LEU A 70 -5.03 5.90 -9.15
CA LEU A 70 -4.72 4.84 -8.19
C LEU A 70 -5.40 5.09 -6.83
N VAL A 71 -5.33 6.33 -6.32
CA VAL A 71 -6.02 6.73 -5.08
C VAL A 71 -7.52 6.51 -5.21
N LEU A 72 -8.14 6.99 -6.30
CA LEU A 72 -9.58 6.86 -6.53
C LEU A 72 -10.03 5.40 -6.62
N LEU A 73 -9.30 4.56 -7.37
CA LEU A 73 -9.61 3.13 -7.49
C LEU A 73 -9.55 2.42 -6.14
N ILE A 74 -8.50 2.69 -5.35
CA ILE A 74 -8.35 2.10 -4.02
C ILE A 74 -9.45 2.61 -3.08
N LEU A 75 -9.72 3.91 -3.09
CA LEU A 75 -10.78 4.50 -2.29
C LEU A 75 -12.13 3.87 -2.61
N MET A 76 -12.51 3.82 -3.89
CA MET A 76 -13.75 3.18 -4.35
C MET A 76 -13.81 1.72 -3.90
N TYR A 77 -12.72 0.96 -4.03
CA TYR A 77 -12.68 -0.43 -3.60
C TYR A 77 -12.93 -0.61 -2.08
N TYR A 78 -12.40 0.28 -1.23
CA TYR A 78 -12.65 0.24 0.22
C TYR A 78 -14.04 0.77 0.61
N PHE A 79 -14.61 1.71 -0.17
CA PHE A 79 -15.96 2.22 0.04
C PHE A 79 -17.05 1.28 -0.46
N LEU A 80 -16.76 0.48 -1.49
CA LEU A 80 -17.71 -0.43 -2.11
C LEU A 80 -18.36 -1.35 -1.07
N ASN A 81 -19.69 -1.35 -1.02
CA ASN A 81 -20.49 -2.16 -0.10
C ASN A 81 -20.12 -1.97 1.39
N GLY A 82 -19.58 -0.81 1.77
CA GLY A 82 -19.15 -0.54 3.14
C GLY A 82 -17.99 -1.43 3.61
N ARG A 83 -17.20 -1.98 2.67
CA ARG A 83 -16.12 -2.94 2.95
C ARG A 83 -15.15 -2.48 4.03
N TYR A 84 -14.79 -1.20 4.05
CA TYR A 84 -13.88 -0.67 5.07
C TYR A 84 -14.42 -0.86 6.50
N LYS A 85 -15.74 -0.70 6.72
CA LYS A 85 -16.36 -0.90 8.04
C LYS A 85 -16.23 -2.36 8.49
N ASN A 86 -16.45 -3.29 7.56
CA ASN A 86 -16.32 -4.72 7.83
C ASN A 86 -14.87 -5.09 8.19
N ILE A 87 -13.89 -4.53 7.47
CA ILE A 87 -12.46 -4.73 7.77
C ILE A 87 -12.14 -4.19 9.17
N VAL A 88 -12.52 -2.95 9.48
CA VAL A 88 -12.23 -2.36 10.80
C VAL A 88 -12.83 -3.22 11.92
N LYS A 89 -14.10 -3.62 11.78
CA LYS A 89 -14.78 -4.46 12.78
C LYS A 89 -14.12 -5.83 12.94
N GLU A 90 -13.74 -6.48 11.84
CA GLU A 90 -13.07 -7.80 11.85
C GLU A 90 -11.74 -7.73 12.61
N TYR A 91 -10.88 -6.78 12.28
CA TYR A 91 -9.55 -6.67 12.90
C TYR A 91 -9.61 -6.10 14.32
N GLU A 92 -10.56 -5.21 14.62
CA GLU A 92 -10.76 -4.71 15.98
C GLU A 92 -11.20 -5.84 16.93
N ASN A 93 -12.16 -6.68 16.52
CA ASN A 93 -12.57 -7.84 17.31
C ASN A 93 -11.40 -8.80 17.53
N ARG A 94 -10.61 -9.07 16.47
CA ARG A 94 -9.43 -9.93 16.56
C ARG A 94 -8.38 -9.38 17.54
N GLU A 95 -8.13 -8.08 17.56
CA GLU A 95 -7.18 -7.49 18.50
C GLU A 95 -7.68 -7.49 19.94
N ARG A 96 -9.01 -7.35 20.14
CA ARG A 96 -9.63 -7.50 21.46
C ARG A 96 -9.50 -8.93 21.97
N GLU A 97 -9.76 -9.93 21.13
CA GLU A 97 -9.61 -11.36 21.45
C GLU A 97 -8.16 -11.73 21.83
N LEU A 98 -7.18 -11.17 21.12
CA LEU A 98 -5.75 -11.44 21.34
C LEU A 98 -5.15 -10.62 22.50
N GLY A 99 -5.88 -9.67 23.07
CA GLY A 99 -5.48 -8.85 24.22
C GLY A 99 -4.32 -7.87 23.98
N LYS A 100 -3.60 -7.97 22.85
CA LYS A 100 -2.52 -7.05 22.44
C LYS A 100 -2.47 -6.90 20.92
N GLY A 101 -2.78 -5.69 20.44
CA GLY A 101 -2.53 -5.29 19.05
C GLY A 101 -1.11 -4.74 18.86
N ILE A 102 -0.46 -5.05 17.73
CA ILE A 102 0.84 -4.47 17.37
C ILE A 102 0.66 -2.96 17.14
N HIS A 103 1.61 -2.12 17.57
CA HIS A 103 1.51 -0.68 17.35
C HIS A 103 1.44 -0.37 15.84
N PRO A 104 0.49 0.48 15.38
CA PRO A 104 0.26 0.74 13.96
C PRO A 104 1.52 1.12 13.16
N ILE A 105 2.36 1.98 13.74
CA ILE A 105 3.59 2.48 13.10
C ILE A 105 4.55 1.35 12.74
N PHE A 106 4.75 0.35 13.63
CA PHE A 106 5.66 -0.76 13.33
C PHE A 106 5.17 -1.58 12.13
N VAL A 107 3.86 -1.83 12.06
CA VAL A 107 3.27 -2.56 10.92
C VAL A 107 3.48 -1.77 9.63
N ILE A 108 3.21 -0.47 9.63
CA ILE A 108 3.40 0.39 8.46
C ILE A 108 4.86 0.39 8.00
N ILE A 109 5.81 0.55 8.93
CA ILE A 109 7.25 0.55 8.63
C ILE A 109 7.67 -0.78 8.00
N VAL A 110 7.27 -1.92 8.57
CA VAL A 110 7.63 -3.24 8.03
C VAL A 110 7.13 -3.40 6.60
N TYR A 111 5.88 -3.03 6.33
CA TYR A 111 5.30 -3.13 4.98
C TYR A 111 6.05 -2.26 3.97
N TYR A 112 6.45 -1.06 4.41
CA TYR A 112 7.19 -0.13 3.57
C TYR A 112 8.61 -0.62 3.29
N ILE A 113 9.34 -1.09 4.31
CA ILE A 113 10.69 -1.62 4.13
C ILE A 113 10.68 -2.79 3.15
N ILE A 114 9.72 -3.72 3.30
CA ILE A 114 9.62 -4.87 2.40
C ILE A 114 9.27 -4.42 0.98
N SER A 115 8.22 -3.61 0.80
CA SER A 115 7.74 -3.23 -0.54
C SER A 115 8.75 -2.34 -1.27
N PHE A 116 9.35 -1.38 -0.56
CA PHE A 116 10.40 -0.53 -1.10
C PHE A 116 11.68 -1.31 -1.39
N GLY A 117 12.09 -2.21 -0.49
CA GLY A 117 13.25 -3.08 -0.69
C GLY A 117 13.10 -3.97 -1.93
N LEU A 118 11.93 -4.57 -2.13
CA LEU A 118 11.62 -5.35 -3.33
C LEU A 118 11.66 -4.48 -4.59
N MET A 119 11.11 -3.26 -4.53
CA MET A 119 11.15 -2.32 -5.65
C MET A 119 12.59 -1.94 -6.03
N LEU A 120 13.46 -1.70 -5.03
CA LEU A 120 14.88 -1.43 -5.27
C LEU A 120 15.58 -2.62 -5.93
N LEU A 121 15.38 -3.84 -5.41
CA LEU A 121 15.95 -5.05 -6.00
C LEU A 121 15.47 -5.26 -7.44
N ALA A 122 14.20 -5.02 -7.73
CA ALA A 122 13.65 -5.09 -9.08
C ALA A 122 14.24 -4.03 -10.01
N GLY A 123 14.50 -2.82 -9.51
CA GLY A 123 15.18 -1.76 -10.26
C GLY A 123 16.62 -2.12 -10.61
N LEU A 124 17.35 -2.72 -9.66
CA LEU A 124 18.72 -3.21 -9.90
C LEU A 124 18.73 -4.36 -10.91
N PHE A 125 17.78 -5.30 -10.80
CA PHE A 125 17.61 -6.38 -11.78
C PHE A 125 17.37 -5.84 -13.19
N LYS A 126 16.46 -4.87 -13.34
CA LYS A 126 16.17 -4.23 -14.63
C LYS A 126 17.42 -3.62 -15.27
N ASN A 127 18.28 -2.99 -14.48
CA ASN A 127 19.48 -2.33 -14.98
C ASN A 127 20.66 -3.29 -15.19
N GLY A 128 20.55 -4.56 -14.77
CA GLY A 128 21.67 -5.50 -14.76
C GLY A 128 22.75 -5.15 -13.73
N ASP A 129 22.36 -4.52 -12.61
CA ASP A 129 23.28 -4.07 -11.58
C ASP A 129 23.43 -5.10 -10.43
N TRP A 130 24.57 -5.04 -9.72
CA TRP A 130 24.90 -5.82 -8.51
C TRP A 130 24.93 -7.35 -8.71
N ILE A 131 24.02 -8.10 -8.08
CA ILE A 131 23.95 -9.57 -8.15
C ILE A 131 23.35 -10.06 -9.48
N PHE A 132 22.87 -9.14 -10.32
CA PHE A 132 22.24 -9.43 -11.61
C PHE A 132 23.12 -9.00 -12.79
N SER A 133 24.37 -8.60 -12.53
CA SER A 133 25.38 -8.28 -13.55
C SER A 133 26.09 -9.52 -14.09
#